data_AF-A0A838RWY9-F1
#
_entry.id   AF-A0A838RWY9-F1
#
_cell.length_a   1.000
_cell.length_b   1.000
_cell.length_c   1.000
_cell.angle_alpha   90.00
_cell.angle_beta   90.00
_cell.angle_gamma   90.00
#
_symmetry.space_group_name_H-M   'P 1'
#
loop_
_entity.id
_entity.type
_entity.pdbx_description
1 polymer ?
#
loop_
_entity_poly.entity_id
_entity_poly.type
_entity_poly.pdbx_seq_one_letter_code
_entity_poly.pdbx_strand_id
1 'polypeptide(L)'
;MDASNFMVRGALNADNPDTAKIINSLINGLLRQATSSVPDPAAQLLFKALSITPQENEVVLRADLPQQMVVDIIKEQMKPKKKAEDSSMAPATKEPPATKRTVGRRSRRSNKP
;
A
#
# COMPACT_ATOMS: atom_id res chain seq x y z
N MET A 1 -13.92 -2.32 36.13
CA MET A 1 -12.91 -1.91 35.13
C MET A 1 -13.39 -2.41 33.78
N ASP A 2 -14.21 -1.62 33.08
CA ASP A 2 -14.69 -1.93 31.73
C ASP A 2 -13.91 -1.08 30.73
N ALA A 3 -12.70 -1.54 30.39
CA ALA A 3 -11.93 -0.94 29.30
C ALA A 3 -12.14 -1.78 28.02
N SER A 4 -13.37 -1.84 27.53
CA SER A 4 -13.77 -2.67 26.38
C SER A 4 -13.12 -2.28 25.04
N ASN A 5 -12.45 -1.12 24.98
CA ASN A 5 -11.73 -0.64 23.81
C ASN A 5 -10.29 -0.21 24.13
N PHE A 6 -9.41 -0.41 23.16
CA PHE A 6 -8.05 0.12 23.14
C PHE A 6 -8.03 1.46 22.42
N MET A 7 -7.66 2.52 23.13
CA MET A 7 -7.42 3.82 22.51
C MET A 7 -5.96 3.95 22.07
N VAL A 8 -5.75 4.19 20.79
CA VAL A 8 -4.45 4.61 20.25
C VAL A 8 -4.53 6.10 19.95
N ARG A 9 -3.61 6.90 20.52
CA ARG A 9 -3.52 8.34 20.25
C ARG A 9 -2.13 8.69 19.72
N GLY A 10 -2.09 9.34 18.57
CA GLY A 10 -0.91 10.03 18.04
C GLY A 10 -1.18 11.53 17.98
N ALA A 11 -0.13 12.33 18.12
CA ALA A 11 -0.20 13.78 17.91
C ALA A 11 0.96 14.19 17.00
N LEU A 12 0.68 15.06 16.05
CA LEU A 12 1.65 15.67 15.14
C LEU A 12 1.61 17.18 15.40
N ASN A 13 2.72 17.73 15.88
CA ASN A 13 2.83 19.17 16.08
C ASN A 13 2.94 19.87 14.72
N ALA A 14 2.24 20.99 14.61
CA ALA A 14 2.27 21.90 13.50
C ALA A 14 2.66 23.29 14.01
N ASP A 15 3.27 24.10 13.14
CA ASP A 15 3.76 25.41 13.53
C ASP A 15 2.62 26.42 13.77
N ASN A 16 1.46 26.20 13.15
CA ASN A 16 0.28 27.07 13.27
C ASN A 16 -1.02 26.28 12.98
N PRO A 17 -2.21 26.83 13.32
CA PRO A 17 -3.46 26.07 13.20
C PRO A 17 -3.90 25.85 11.75
N ASP A 18 -3.47 26.69 10.82
CA ASP A 18 -3.77 26.49 9.41
C ASP A 18 -2.94 25.34 8.81
N THR A 19 -1.69 25.16 9.24
CA THR A 19 -0.89 23.98 8.89
C THR A 19 -1.49 22.72 9.47
N ALA A 20 -2.00 22.75 10.71
CA ALA A 20 -2.71 21.62 11.31
C ALA A 20 -3.95 21.21 10.46
N LYS A 21 -4.74 22.19 9.98
CA LYS A 21 -5.88 21.93 9.08
C LYS A 21 -5.44 21.35 7.72
N ILE A 22 -4.34 21.85 7.15
CA ILE A 22 -3.81 21.34 5.88
C ILE A 22 -3.35 19.90 6.05
N ILE A 23 -2.53 19.61 7.07
CA ILE A 23 -2.08 18.25 7.40
C ILE A 23 -3.28 17.33 7.63
N ASN A 24 -4.28 17.77 8.41
CA ASN A 24 -5.50 17.00 8.61
C ASN A 24 -6.22 16.68 7.29
N SER A 25 -6.32 17.65 6.38
CA SER A 25 -6.96 17.46 5.07
C SER A 25 -6.17 16.47 4.20
N LEU A 26 -4.84 16.56 4.21
CA LEU A 26 -3.95 15.64 3.49
C LEU A 26 -4.07 14.21 4.02
N ILE A 27 -3.99 14.02 5.34
CA ILE A 27 -4.07 12.68 5.92
C ILE A 27 -5.47 12.08 5.68
N ASN A 28 -6.54 12.87 5.81
CA ASN A 28 -7.90 12.39 5.51
C ASN A 28 -8.07 12.02 4.02
N GLY A 29 -7.48 12.79 3.11
CA GLY A 29 -7.45 12.46 1.68
C GLY A 29 -6.73 11.15 1.40
N LEU A 30 -5.53 10.98 1.98
CA LEU A 30 -4.75 9.76 1.87
C LEU A 30 -5.46 8.55 2.49
N LEU A 31 -6.09 8.71 3.65
CA LEU A 31 -6.85 7.64 4.30
C LEU A 31 -8.05 7.20 3.46
N ARG A 32 -8.80 8.15 2.87
CA ARG A 32 -9.89 7.81 1.95
C ARG A 32 -9.39 7.00 0.75
N GLN A 33 -8.29 7.43 0.14
CA GLN A 33 -7.68 6.68 -0.97
C GLN A 33 -7.22 5.29 -0.52
N ALA A 34 -6.54 5.19 0.62
CA ALA A 34 -6.07 3.93 1.18
C ALA A 34 -7.23 2.97 1.48
N THR A 35 -8.31 3.46 2.12
CA THR A 35 -9.50 2.64 2.42
C THR A 35 -10.14 2.08 1.17
N SER A 36 -10.17 2.85 0.07
CA SER A 36 -10.72 2.39 -1.21
C SER A 36 -9.84 1.35 -1.94
N SER A 37 -8.54 1.32 -1.63
CA SER A 37 -7.57 0.43 -2.28
C SER A 37 -7.38 -0.90 -1.53
N VAL A 38 -7.91 -1.02 -0.31
CA VAL A 38 -7.76 -2.22 0.52
C VAL A 38 -8.91 -3.19 0.28
N PRO A 39 -8.66 -4.42 -0.20
CA PRO A 39 -9.71 -5.39 -0.50
C PRO A 39 -10.27 -6.08 0.76
N ASP A 40 -9.54 -6.03 1.88
CA ASP A 40 -9.96 -6.66 3.14
C ASP A 40 -10.99 -5.78 3.90
N PRO A 41 -12.21 -6.28 4.14
CA PRO A 41 -13.24 -5.55 4.88
C PRO A 41 -12.85 -5.28 6.34
N ALA A 42 -12.04 -6.12 6.99
CA ALA A 42 -11.61 -5.89 8.36
C ALA A 42 -10.65 -4.68 8.44
N ALA A 43 -9.68 -4.62 7.53
CA ALA A 43 -8.80 -3.47 7.40
C ALA A 43 -9.56 -2.18 7.03
N GLN A 44 -10.60 -2.24 6.18
CA GLN A 44 -11.44 -1.06 5.90
C GLN A 44 -12.14 -0.53 7.16
N LEU A 45 -12.60 -1.41 8.04
CA LEU A 45 -13.20 -1.01 9.32
C LEU A 45 -12.17 -0.38 10.25
N LEU A 46 -10.93 -0.89 10.30
CA LEU A 46 -9.83 -0.27 11.05
C LEU A 46 -9.57 1.16 10.61
N PHE A 47 -9.43 1.39 9.30
CA PHE A 47 -9.15 2.73 8.79
C PHE A 47 -10.31 3.70 9.02
N LYS A 48 -11.56 3.21 9.02
CA LYS A 48 -12.75 4.01 9.37
C LYS A 48 -12.84 4.34 10.86
N ALA A 49 -12.26 3.50 11.72
CA ALA A 49 -12.17 3.76 13.15
C ALA A 49 -11.11 4.82 13.52
N LEU A 50 -10.27 5.24 12.57
CA LEU A 50 -9.33 6.35 12.74
C LEU A 50 -10.06 7.69 12.64
N SER A 51 -10.02 8.46 13.71
CA SER A 51 -10.46 9.85 13.78
C SER A 51 -9.24 10.77 13.78
N ILE A 52 -9.18 11.68 12.80
CA ILE A 52 -8.12 12.70 12.72
C ILE A 52 -8.77 14.06 12.87
N THR A 53 -8.28 14.82 13.85
CA THR A 53 -8.82 16.14 14.18
C THR A 53 -7.69 17.13 14.42
N PRO A 54 -7.74 18.33 13.83
CA PRO A 54 -6.83 19.40 14.19
C PRO A 54 -7.28 20.00 15.54
N GLN A 55 -6.34 20.14 16.48
CA GLN A 55 -6.51 20.83 17.74
C GLN A 55 -5.45 21.94 17.84
N GLU A 56 -5.88 23.19 17.70
CA GLU A 56 -4.97 24.35 17.75
C GLU A 56 -3.77 24.15 16.83
N ASN A 57 -2.58 23.94 17.39
CA ASN A 57 -1.32 23.74 16.68
C ASN A 57 -0.93 22.26 16.51
N GLU A 58 -1.85 21.33 16.68
CA GLU A 58 -1.58 19.90 16.61
C GLU A 58 -2.61 19.18 15.75
N VAL A 59 -2.18 18.09 15.10
CA VAL A 59 -3.08 17.13 14.47
C VAL A 59 -3.12 15.90 15.36
N VAL A 60 -4.28 15.67 15.97
CA VAL A 60 -4.50 14.54 16.86
C VAL A 60 -5.16 13.41 16.08
N LEU A 61 -4.49 12.27 16.06
CA LEU A 61 -4.96 11.02 15.49
C LEU A 61 -5.42 10.11 16.62
N ARG A 62 -6.66 9.65 16.58
CA ARG A 62 -7.27 8.77 17.58
C ARG A 62 -7.84 7.55 16.88
N ALA A 63 -7.58 6.37 17.41
CA ALA A 63 -8.23 5.14 16.99
C ALA A 63 -8.88 4.53 18.23
N ASP A 64 -10.17 4.22 18.14
CA ASP A 64 -10.84 3.41 19.16
C ASP A 64 -11.02 2.00 18.61
N LEU A 65 -10.23 1.06 19.12
CA LEU A 65 -10.17 -0.31 18.62
C LEU A 65 -10.86 -1.25 19.61
N PRO A 66 -11.92 -1.97 19.22
CA PRO A 66 -12.57 -2.94 20.09
C PRO A 66 -11.59 -4.04 20.53
N GLN A 67 -11.63 -4.45 21.80
CA GLN A 67 -10.75 -5.51 22.31
C GLN A 67 -10.83 -6.80 21.48
N GLN A 68 -12.03 -7.19 21.09
CA GLN A 68 -12.27 -8.39 20.27
C GLN A 68 -11.48 -8.34 18.96
N MET A 69 -11.44 -7.16 18.33
CA MET A 69 -10.74 -6.95 17.07
C MET A 69 -9.22 -7.09 17.21
N VAL A 70 -8.65 -6.54 18.28
CA VAL A 70 -7.21 -6.67 18.58
C VAL A 70 -6.84 -8.13 18.82
N VAL A 71 -7.69 -8.86 19.57
CA VAL A 71 -7.49 -10.29 19.83
C VAL A 71 -7.53 -11.08 18.53
N ASP A 72 -8.45 -10.78 17.62
CA ASP A 72 -8.56 -11.47 16.33
C ASP A 72 -7.35 -11.20 15.44
N ILE A 73 -6.84 -9.97 15.41
CA ILE A 73 -5.59 -9.61 14.70
C ILE A 73 -4.39 -10.37 15.27
N ILE A 74 -4.23 -10.39 16.60
CA ILE A 74 -3.12 -11.12 17.25
C ILE A 74 -3.22 -12.60 16.92
N LYS A 75 -4.42 -13.19 17.01
CA LYS A 75 -4.63 -14.60 16.65
C LYS A 75 -4.30 -14.87 15.19
N GLU A 76 -4.66 -13.99 14.27
CA GLU A 76 -4.31 -14.13 12.85
C GLU A 76 -2.81 -13.98 12.59
N GLN A 77 -2.12 -13.10 13.30
CA GLN A 77 -0.68 -12.96 13.23
C GLN A 77 0.07 -14.14 13.87
N MET A 78 -0.53 -14.79 14.87
CA MET A 78 -0.01 -15.98 15.53
C MET A 78 -0.29 -17.27 14.75
N LYS A 79 -1.20 -17.27 13.77
CA LYS A 79 -1.32 -18.40 12.84
C LYS A 79 0.02 -18.49 12.08
N PRO A 80 0.73 -19.63 12.13
CA PRO A 80 1.97 -19.78 11.40
C PRO A 80 1.66 -19.52 9.93
N LYS A 81 2.24 -18.45 9.39
CA LYS A 81 2.25 -18.23 7.95
C LYS A 81 2.84 -19.50 7.35
N LYS A 82 2.01 -20.34 6.72
CA LYS A 82 2.53 -21.28 5.74
C LYS A 82 3.41 -20.43 4.85
N LYS A 83 4.72 -20.73 4.84
CA LYS A 83 5.63 -20.17 3.85
C LYS A 83 4.86 -20.21 2.54
N ALA A 84 4.52 -19.04 2.00
CA ALA A 84 4.23 -18.98 0.58
C ALA A 84 5.47 -19.61 -0.04
N GLU A 85 5.27 -20.76 -0.68
CA GLU A 85 6.28 -21.34 -1.54
C GLU A 85 6.80 -20.20 -2.39
N ASP A 86 8.11 -20.05 -2.37
CA ASP A 86 8.85 -19.17 -3.23
C ASP A 86 8.21 -19.19 -4.60
N SER A 87 7.57 -18.08 -5.00
CA SER A 87 7.46 -17.77 -6.40
C SER A 87 8.91 -17.68 -6.85
N SER A 88 9.34 -18.78 -7.48
CA SER A 88 10.60 -18.88 -8.18
C SER A 88 10.62 -17.76 -9.23
N MET A 89 11.13 -16.60 -8.84
CA MET A 89 11.95 -15.81 -9.73
C MET A 89 13.20 -16.65 -9.98
N ALA A 90 13.05 -17.69 -10.80
CA ALA A 90 14.17 -18.13 -11.61
C ALA A 90 14.62 -16.89 -12.39
N PRO A 91 15.89 -16.47 -12.31
CA PRO A 91 16.42 -15.61 -13.36
C PRO A 91 16.40 -16.49 -14.61
N ALA A 92 15.35 -16.35 -15.43
CA ALA A 92 15.32 -16.91 -16.76
C ALA A 92 16.50 -16.27 -17.51
N THR A 93 17.60 -17.02 -17.62
CA THR A 93 18.72 -16.73 -18.51
C THR A 93 18.13 -16.62 -19.90
N LYS A 94 17.82 -15.40 -20.33
CA LYS A 94 17.40 -15.10 -21.69
C LYS A 94 18.60 -15.36 -22.57
N GLU A 95 18.70 -16.57 -23.11
CA GLU A 95 19.52 -16.83 -24.27
C GLU A 95 19.11 -15.84 -25.37
N PRO A 96 20.06 -15.12 -25.98
CA PRO A 96 19.72 -14.20 -27.07
C PRO A 96 19.17 -15.00 -28.26
N PRO A 97 18.04 -14.58 -28.86
CA PRO A 97 17.47 -15.29 -29.99
C PRO A 97 18.45 -15.26 -31.17
N ALA A 98 18.88 -16.43 -31.59
CA ALA A 98 19.73 -16.63 -32.76
C ALA A 98 19.04 -16.10 -34.02
N THR A 99 19.45 -14.92 -34.46
CA THR A 99 18.97 -14.27 -35.69
C THR A 99 19.40 -15.10 -36.90
N LYS A 100 18.48 -15.92 -37.43
CA LYS A 100 18.65 -16.62 -38.71
C LYS A 100 18.71 -15.60 -39.85
N ARG A 101 19.92 -15.28 -40.32
CA ARG A 101 20.17 -14.48 -41.53
C ARG A 101 19.84 -15.32 -42.77
N THR A 102 18.62 -15.19 -43.28
CA THR A 102 18.26 -15.69 -44.61
C THR A 102 18.81 -14.71 -45.66
N VAL A 103 20.01 -14.96 -46.19
CA VAL A 103 20.58 -14.17 -47.29
C VAL A 103 19.94 -14.64 -48.61
N GLY A 104 18.78 -14.06 -48.92
CA GLY A 104 18.07 -14.26 -50.17
C GLY A 104 18.71 -13.51 -51.33
N ARG A 105 19.35 -14.26 -52.23
CA ARG A 105 19.77 -13.83 -53.58
C ARG A 105 18.65 -13.11 -54.34
N ARG A 106 18.92 -11.89 -54.81
CA ARG A 106 18.41 -11.29 -56.08
C ARG A 106 19.55 -10.38 -56.57
N SER A 107 20.31 -10.66 -57.62
CA SER A 107 19.94 -10.88 -59.03
C SER A 107 18.97 -9.82 -59.56
N ARG A 108 19.53 -8.78 -60.18
CA ARG A 108 19.16 -8.14 -61.47
C ARG A 108 19.96 -6.83 -61.57
N ARG A 109 21.04 -6.75 -62.38
CA ARG A 109 21.12 -6.69 -63.85
C ARG A 109 20.69 -5.32 -64.38
N SER A 110 21.65 -4.64 -65.04
CA SER A 110 21.54 -3.58 -66.07
C SER A 110 20.87 -2.26 -65.66
N ASN A 111 21.22 -1.07 -66.15
CA ASN A 111 22.07 -0.54 -67.23
C ASN A 111 22.20 0.98 -66.90
N LYS A 112 23.38 1.61 -66.86
CA LYS A 112 24.07 2.33 -67.97
C LYS A 112 23.42 3.69 -68.33
N PRO A 113 24.22 4.60 -68.91
CA PRO A 113 25.07 5.62 -68.29
C PRO A 113 24.34 6.95 -67.99
#